data_AF-A0A3B6KN89-F1
#
_entry.id   AF-A0A3B6KN89-F1
#
_cell.length_a   1.000
_cell.length_b   1.000
_cell.length_c   1.000
_cell.angle_alpha   90.00
_cell.angle_beta   90.00
_cell.angle_gamma   90.00
#
_symmetry.space_group_name_H-M   'P 1'
#
loop_
_entity.id
_entity.type
_entity.pdbx_description
1 polymer ?
#
loop_
_entity_poly.entity_id
_entity_poly.type
_entity_poly.pdbx_seq_one_letter_code
_entity_poly.pdbx_strand_id
1 'polypeptide(L)'
;MALSVSSLASAFSHLSLPSTSAPHPLPLLRLHPTTRRAARLVLSASGADAAEPVEAEAPAADDGPEEVLAVEAEEDALSGLALRKYVKQRLPGGFAAQRITATGRRKMASARVVLQEGTGKVFINFRDAKEYLQANPMWVEYCKIPLVTLGFENNYDVFVKVQGGGLSGQAQAICLGVARALLKISPANRVPLRSEGLLTRDTRVVERKKAGLRKARKRPQFSKR
;
A
#
# COMPACT_ATOMS: atom_id res chain seq x y z
N MET A 1 27.99 67.62 2.96
CA MET A 1 26.56 67.99 3.06
C MET A 1 25.77 67.13 2.10
N ALA A 2 24.64 66.59 2.58
CA ALA A 2 23.49 66.03 1.87
C ALA A 2 23.66 64.83 0.91
N LEU A 3 23.08 63.70 1.34
CA LEU A 3 22.56 62.63 0.48
C LEU A 3 21.27 63.11 -0.21
N SER A 4 21.01 62.70 -1.46
CA SER A 4 19.63 62.59 -1.96
C SER A 4 19.47 61.38 -2.90
N VAL A 5 18.43 60.62 -2.60
CA VAL A 5 17.97 59.38 -3.23
C VAL A 5 16.88 59.72 -4.26
N SER A 6 16.62 58.81 -5.22
CA SER A 6 15.50 58.76 -6.18
C SER A 6 15.71 59.58 -7.48
N SER A 7 15.33 59.16 -8.70
CA SER A 7 14.47 58.06 -9.16
C SER A 7 14.57 57.90 -10.69
N LEU A 8 14.18 56.72 -11.21
CA LEU A 8 13.49 56.48 -12.49
C LEU A 8 14.26 56.71 -13.80
N ALA A 9 14.61 55.64 -14.54
CA ALA A 9 13.77 54.94 -15.52
C ALA A 9 13.85 55.56 -16.92
N SER A 10 14.51 54.87 -17.86
CA SER A 10 14.15 54.85 -19.28
C SER A 10 15.15 54.01 -20.09
N ALA A 11 14.76 52.81 -20.48
CA ALA A 11 15.25 52.18 -21.71
C ALA A 11 14.20 51.15 -22.17
N PHE A 12 13.22 51.67 -22.91
CA PHE A 12 12.28 50.89 -23.69
C PHE A 12 12.97 50.24 -24.90
N SER A 13 12.27 49.25 -25.45
CA SER A 13 12.25 48.85 -26.86
C SER A 13 13.44 48.08 -27.43
N HIS A 14 13.30 46.76 -27.48
CA HIS A 14 13.20 46.10 -28.79
C HIS A 14 12.12 45.00 -28.73
N LEU A 15 11.16 45.11 -29.65
CA LEU A 15 10.21 44.07 -30.05
C LEU A 15 11.02 42.86 -30.61
N SER A 16 10.57 41.61 -30.65
CA SER A 16 9.29 41.10 -31.18
C SER A 16 9.07 39.63 -30.80
N LEU A 17 7.82 39.27 -30.50
CA LEU A 17 7.32 37.89 -30.48
C LEU A 17 7.21 37.30 -31.90
N PRO A 18 7.26 35.97 -32.02
CA PRO A 18 6.13 35.30 -32.65
C PRO A 18 5.55 34.16 -31.80
N SER A 19 4.22 34.10 -31.82
CA SER A 19 3.38 32.98 -31.43
C SER A 19 3.33 31.91 -32.53
N THR A 20 3.37 30.61 -32.18
CA THR A 20 2.24 29.66 -32.40
C THR A 20 2.65 28.18 -32.30
N SER A 21 1.76 27.39 -31.67
CA SER A 21 1.50 25.94 -31.82
C SER A 21 2.61 24.94 -31.44
N ALA A 22 2.41 23.86 -30.68
CA ALA A 22 1.23 23.05 -30.40
C ALA A 22 1.44 22.21 -29.10
N PRO A 23 0.36 21.64 -28.50
CA PRO A 23 0.42 20.83 -27.29
C PRO A 23 0.87 19.38 -27.56
N HIS A 24 1.68 18.79 -26.68
CA HIS A 24 1.97 17.36 -26.68
C HIS A 24 0.79 16.55 -26.09
N PRO A 25 0.18 15.60 -26.84
CA PRO A 25 -0.73 14.62 -26.26
C PRO A 25 0.04 13.38 -25.76
N LEU A 26 -0.24 12.99 -24.52
CA LEU A 26 0.12 11.69 -23.94
C LEU A 26 -0.68 10.57 -24.66
N PRO A 27 -0.08 9.43 -25.03
CA PRO A 27 -0.85 8.30 -25.53
C PRO A 27 -1.45 7.51 -24.37
N LEU A 28 -2.79 7.50 -24.33
CA LEU A 28 -3.63 6.65 -23.51
C LEU A 28 -3.41 5.17 -23.85
N LEU A 29 -3.16 4.37 -22.81
CA LEU A 29 -3.21 2.91 -22.85
C LEU A 29 -4.62 2.46 -23.28
N ARG A 30 -4.74 1.91 -24.50
CA ARG A 30 -5.93 1.21 -24.97
C ARG A 30 -5.81 -0.28 -24.62
N LEU A 31 -6.69 -0.73 -23.73
CA LEU A 31 -6.99 -2.14 -23.55
C LEU A 31 -7.87 -2.61 -24.72
N HIS A 32 -7.42 -3.65 -25.43
CA HIS A 32 -8.27 -4.43 -26.33
C HIS A 32 -8.48 -5.84 -25.76
N PRO A 33 -9.73 -6.36 -25.75
CA PRO A 33 -10.04 -7.69 -25.26
C PRO A 33 -9.78 -8.73 -26.36
N THR A 34 -8.87 -9.68 -26.15
CA THR A 34 -8.71 -10.83 -27.04
C THR A 34 -9.64 -11.95 -26.57
N THR A 35 -10.86 -11.93 -27.09
CA THR A 35 -11.73 -13.11 -27.12
C THR A 35 -11.19 -14.14 -28.11
N ARG A 36 -11.22 -15.40 -27.69
CA ARG A 36 -11.47 -16.62 -28.50
C ARG A 36 -10.63 -16.80 -29.77
N ARG A 37 -9.68 -17.75 -29.71
CA ARG A 37 -9.39 -18.62 -30.85
C ARG A 37 -9.68 -20.07 -30.47
N ALA A 38 -10.74 -20.58 -31.07
CA ALA A 38 -11.05 -22.00 -31.14
C ALA A 38 -10.33 -22.63 -32.34
N ALA A 39 -10.12 -23.94 -32.23
CA ALA A 39 -10.08 -24.95 -33.29
C ALA A 39 -8.80 -25.11 -34.15
N ARG A 40 -8.10 -26.21 -33.84
CA ARG A 40 -8.00 -27.47 -34.64
C ARG A 40 -7.25 -27.45 -35.99
N LEU A 41 -6.22 -28.29 -36.09
CA LEU A 41 -5.72 -29.10 -37.24
C LEU A 41 -4.47 -29.87 -36.73
N VAL A 42 -4.49 -31.17 -36.36
CA VAL A 42 -4.71 -32.45 -37.08
C VAL A 42 -3.45 -33.00 -37.80
N LEU A 43 -3.14 -34.28 -37.47
CA LEU A 43 -2.30 -35.33 -38.14
C LEU A 43 -0.75 -35.19 -38.02
N SER A 44 0.06 -36.24 -37.78
CA SER A 44 -0.05 -37.68 -38.08
C SER A 44 1.01 -38.55 -37.36
N ALA A 45 0.64 -39.80 -37.00
CA ALA A 45 1.37 -41.11 -36.99
C ALA A 45 2.77 -41.23 -36.31
N SER A 46 3.21 -42.31 -35.66
CA SER A 46 3.00 -43.77 -35.80
C SER A 46 3.66 -44.57 -34.65
N GLY A 47 3.16 -45.78 -34.35
CA GLY A 47 3.92 -46.93 -33.78
C GLY A 47 3.72 -47.16 -32.26
N ALA A 48 2.77 -47.99 -31.82
CA ALA A 48 2.86 -49.45 -31.65
C ALA A 48 3.55 -49.87 -30.33
N ASP A 49 2.77 -50.25 -29.31
CA ASP A 49 2.80 -51.62 -28.78
C ASP A 49 1.59 -51.92 -27.88
N ALA A 50 1.22 -53.20 -27.83
CA ALA A 50 -0.06 -53.75 -27.39
C ALA A 50 -0.14 -54.08 -25.87
N ALA A 51 -1.34 -54.00 -25.28
CA ALA A 51 -1.94 -55.01 -24.39
C ALA A 51 -3.34 -54.59 -23.88
N GLU A 52 -4.17 -55.62 -23.68
CA GLU A 52 -5.64 -55.70 -23.54
C GLU A 52 -6.28 -55.18 -22.21
N PRO A 53 -7.64 -55.06 -22.16
CA PRO A 53 -8.40 -54.30 -21.16
C PRO A 53 -8.97 -55.17 -20.01
N VAL A 54 -9.29 -54.55 -18.87
CA VAL A 54 -10.14 -55.17 -17.83
C VAL A 54 -11.10 -54.11 -17.27
N GLU A 55 -12.40 -54.34 -17.47
CA GLU A 55 -13.48 -53.61 -16.82
C GLU A 55 -13.74 -54.15 -15.40
N ALA A 56 -14.11 -53.21 -14.52
CA ALA A 56 -15.01 -53.32 -13.38
C ALA A 56 -14.61 -54.23 -12.19
N GLU A 57 -14.24 -53.56 -11.08
CA GLU A 57 -15.00 -53.65 -9.82
C GLU A 57 -14.65 -52.45 -8.93
N ALA A 58 -15.67 -51.67 -8.55
CA ALA A 58 -15.55 -50.69 -7.48
C ALA A 58 -15.52 -51.42 -6.13
N PRO A 59 -14.82 -50.88 -5.13
CA PRO A 59 -15.60 -50.52 -3.95
C PRO A 59 -15.15 -49.23 -3.24
N ALA A 60 -16.16 -48.64 -2.61
CA ALA A 60 -16.13 -47.86 -1.38
C ALA A 60 -15.58 -46.43 -1.40
N ALA A 61 -16.43 -45.55 -0.88
CA ALA A 61 -16.16 -44.19 -0.49
C ALA A 61 -15.14 -44.15 0.66
N ASP A 62 -14.16 -43.26 0.55
CA ASP A 62 -13.48 -42.65 1.68
C ASP A 62 -13.51 -41.13 1.51
N ASP A 63 -13.90 -40.49 2.59
CA ASP A 63 -14.25 -39.11 2.76
C ASP A 63 -13.07 -38.13 2.61
N GLY A 64 -13.38 -36.92 2.13
CA GLY A 64 -12.78 -35.69 2.66
C GLY A 64 -11.68 -34.98 1.86
N PRO A 65 -11.99 -33.85 1.20
CA PRO A 65 -11.07 -32.73 1.04
C PRO A 65 -10.93 -31.86 2.32
N GLU A 66 -11.30 -32.36 3.50
CA GLU A 66 -11.31 -31.58 4.74
C GLU A 66 -9.99 -31.64 5.53
N GLU A 67 -9.16 -32.68 5.36
CA GLU A 67 -7.91 -32.82 6.11
C GLU A 67 -6.79 -31.87 5.64
N VAL A 68 -6.75 -31.52 4.34
CA VAL A 68 -5.77 -30.56 3.81
C VAL A 68 -5.96 -29.15 4.36
N LEU A 69 -7.17 -28.79 4.79
CA LEU A 69 -7.45 -27.47 5.39
C LEU A 69 -7.13 -27.43 6.89
N ALA A 70 -7.14 -28.58 7.56
CA ALA A 70 -6.83 -28.67 8.98
C ALA A 70 -5.31 -28.60 9.24
N VAL A 71 -4.50 -29.22 8.38
CA VAL A 71 -3.03 -29.20 8.50
C VAL A 71 -2.45 -27.80 8.20
N GLU A 72 -3.03 -27.05 7.26
CA GLU A 72 -2.66 -25.65 6.98
C GLU A 72 -2.95 -24.71 8.18
N ALA A 73 -4.04 -24.94 8.91
CA ALA A 73 -4.44 -24.12 10.04
C ALA A 73 -3.52 -24.28 11.29
N GLU A 74 -2.90 -25.45 11.46
CA GLU A 74 -1.97 -25.70 12.57
C GLU A 74 -0.58 -25.10 12.33
N GLU A 75 -0.11 -25.07 11.07
CA GLU A 75 1.13 -24.39 10.68
C GLU A 75 1.01 -22.86 10.83
N ASP A 76 -0.17 -22.30 10.54
CA ASP A 76 -0.46 -20.87 10.72
C ASP A 76 -0.52 -20.42 12.19
N ALA A 77 -0.97 -21.30 13.09
CA ALA A 77 -0.97 -21.01 14.53
C ALA A 77 0.45 -20.98 15.12
N LEU A 78 1.32 -21.89 14.66
CA LEU A 78 2.75 -21.92 14.99
C LEU A 78 3.47 -20.67 14.44
N SER A 79 3.11 -20.22 13.24
CA SER A 79 3.68 -19.03 12.61
C SER A 79 3.36 -17.75 13.42
N GLY A 80 2.11 -17.57 13.87
CA GLY A 80 1.69 -16.41 14.67
C GLY A 80 2.40 -16.32 16.02
N LEU A 81 2.58 -17.46 16.72
CA LEU A 81 3.31 -17.50 17.98
C LEU A 81 4.81 -17.26 17.79
N ALA A 82 5.40 -17.77 16.71
CA ALA A 82 6.80 -17.54 16.37
C ALA A 82 7.08 -16.05 16.08
N LEU A 83 6.25 -15.41 15.25
CA LEU A 83 6.36 -13.97 14.95
C LEU A 83 6.23 -13.11 16.20
N ARG A 84 5.30 -13.46 17.10
CA ARG A 84 5.16 -12.76 18.39
C ARG A 84 6.40 -12.88 19.27
N LYS A 85 7.02 -14.07 19.34
CA LYS A 85 8.29 -14.29 20.07
C LYS A 85 9.41 -13.45 19.44
N TYR A 86 9.53 -13.48 18.12
CA TYR A 86 10.51 -12.68 17.36
C TYR A 86 10.39 -11.18 17.64
N VAL A 87 9.18 -10.61 17.53
CA VAL A 87 8.94 -9.18 17.80
C VAL A 87 9.30 -8.82 19.24
N LYS A 88 8.99 -9.68 20.22
CA LYS A 88 9.32 -9.45 21.63
C LYS A 88 10.82 -9.50 21.90
N GLN A 89 11.54 -10.45 21.30
CA GLN A 89 12.99 -10.56 21.42
C GLN A 89 13.69 -9.32 20.87
N ARG A 90 13.21 -8.81 19.74
CA ARG A 90 13.83 -7.68 19.06
C ARG A 90 13.56 -6.32 19.71
N LEU A 91 12.43 -6.19 20.42
CA LEU A 91 12.00 -4.97 21.09
C LEU A 91 12.00 -5.14 22.62
N PRO A 92 13.18 -5.20 23.28
CA PRO A 92 13.23 -5.17 24.73
C PRO A 92 12.62 -3.87 25.26
N GLY A 93 11.84 -3.96 26.34
CA GLY A 93 11.10 -2.82 26.93
C GLY A 93 9.85 -2.39 26.15
N GLY A 94 9.54 -3.03 25.01
CA GLY A 94 8.36 -2.74 24.20
C GLY A 94 8.33 -1.33 23.59
N PHE A 95 7.30 -1.03 22.81
CA PHE A 95 7.18 0.15 21.90
C PHE A 95 7.45 1.54 22.50
N ALA A 96 7.47 1.70 23.82
CA ALA A 96 7.71 2.99 24.47
C ALA A 96 9.20 3.25 24.71
N ALA A 97 10.00 2.19 24.85
CA ALA A 97 11.41 2.30 25.22
C ALA A 97 12.33 2.60 24.02
N GLN A 98 11.88 2.37 22.78
CA GLN A 98 12.76 2.51 21.61
C GLN A 98 12.98 3.98 21.24
N ARG A 99 14.22 4.26 20.81
CA ARG A 99 14.69 5.58 20.39
C ARG A 99 13.95 6.08 19.15
N ILE A 100 13.84 5.22 18.13
CA ILE A 100 13.25 5.57 16.83
C ILE A 100 11.79 5.13 16.82
N THR A 101 10.94 5.94 17.46
CA THR A 101 9.49 5.74 17.50
C THR A 101 8.76 6.87 16.79
N ALA A 102 7.66 6.58 16.11
CA ALA A 102 6.81 7.61 15.52
C ALA A 102 5.34 7.21 15.55
N THR A 103 4.48 8.19 15.31
CA THR A 103 3.04 7.98 15.24
C THR A 103 2.48 8.52 13.94
N GLY A 104 1.57 7.76 13.34
CA GLY A 104 0.77 8.19 12.20
C GLY A 104 -0.72 8.00 12.49
N ARG A 105 -1.55 8.88 11.93
CA ARG A 105 -3.00 8.86 12.14
C ARG A 105 -3.71 9.25 10.86
N ARG A 106 -4.73 8.47 10.46
CA ARG A 106 -5.62 8.76 9.34
C ARG A 106 -7.03 8.32 9.66
N LYS A 107 -8.02 9.19 9.39
CA LYS A 107 -9.42 8.96 9.80
C LYS A 107 -9.44 8.63 11.31
N MET A 108 -9.96 7.45 11.65
CA MET A 108 -10.02 6.91 13.03
C MET A 108 -8.84 5.97 13.36
N ALA A 109 -7.97 5.67 12.40
CA ALA A 109 -6.84 4.77 12.58
C ALA A 109 -5.64 5.50 13.21
N SER A 110 -4.99 4.81 14.15
CA SER A 110 -3.76 5.27 14.80
C SER A 110 -2.71 4.16 14.77
N ALA A 111 -1.51 4.50 14.32
CA ALA A 111 -0.37 3.60 14.21
C ALA A 111 0.80 4.12 15.05
N ARG A 112 1.37 3.25 15.88
CA ARG A 112 2.64 3.44 16.59
C ARG A 112 3.68 2.60 15.89
N VAL A 113 4.68 3.26 15.32
CA VAL A 113 5.74 2.65 14.50
C VAL A 113 7.05 2.72 15.27
N VAL A 114 7.79 1.62 15.24
CA VAL A 114 9.19 1.54 15.66
C VAL A 114 9.99 1.09 14.45
N LEU A 115 11.07 1.81 14.15
CA LEU A 115 12.06 1.38 13.16
C LEU A 115 13.28 0.82 13.86
N GLN A 116 13.81 -0.25 13.30
CA GLN A 116 15.05 -0.88 13.74
C GLN A 116 15.84 -1.33 12.52
N GLU A 117 17.17 -1.30 12.60
CA GLU A 117 18.03 -1.81 11.54
C GLU A 117 17.81 -3.33 11.36
N GLY A 118 17.78 -3.80 10.12
CA GLY A 118 17.22 -5.10 9.80
C GLY A 118 17.21 -5.49 8.32
N THR A 119 16.26 -6.36 7.97
CA THR A 119 16.16 -7.10 6.69
C THR A 119 15.09 -6.59 5.71
N GLY A 120 14.26 -5.61 6.09
CA GLY A 120 13.12 -5.13 5.29
C GLY A 120 11.76 -5.75 5.58
N LYS A 121 11.61 -6.49 6.68
CA LYS A 121 10.37 -7.10 7.14
C LYS A 121 9.47 -6.08 7.84
N VAL A 122 8.17 -6.20 7.56
CA VAL A 122 7.13 -5.34 8.13
C VAL A 122 6.16 -6.20 8.94
N PHE A 123 6.10 -5.94 10.24
CA PHE A 123 5.23 -6.64 11.19
C PHE A 123 4.15 -5.72 11.72
N ILE A 124 2.89 -6.15 11.63
CA ILE A 124 1.72 -5.40 12.07
C ILE A 124 0.97 -6.23 13.10
N ASN A 125 0.87 -5.71 14.34
CA ASN A 125 0.14 -6.40 15.44
C ASN A 125 0.54 -7.87 15.62
N PHE A 126 1.85 -8.17 15.52
CA PHE A 126 2.44 -9.52 15.61
C PHE A 126 2.13 -10.47 14.45
N ARG A 127 1.64 -9.94 13.33
CA ARG A 127 1.41 -10.68 12.08
C ARG A 127 2.26 -10.08 10.96
N ASP A 128 2.43 -10.82 9.88
CA ASP A 128 3.09 -10.30 8.69
C ASP A 128 2.22 -9.28 7.97
N ALA A 129 2.86 -8.30 7.30
CA ALA A 129 2.14 -7.25 6.60
C ALA A 129 1.20 -7.76 5.50
N LYS A 130 1.61 -8.81 4.77
CA LYS A 130 0.78 -9.41 3.71
C LYS A 130 -0.47 -10.06 4.29
N GLU A 131 -0.32 -10.84 5.36
CA GLU A 131 -1.42 -11.51 6.04
C GLU A 131 -2.39 -10.48 6.65
N TYR A 132 -1.88 -9.51 7.42
CA TYR A 132 -2.71 -8.51 8.09
C TYR A 132 -3.50 -7.61 7.12
N LEU A 133 -2.90 -7.26 5.98
CA LEU A 133 -3.50 -6.41 4.96
C LEU A 133 -4.25 -7.21 3.88
N GLN A 134 -4.57 -8.48 4.16
CA GLN A 134 -5.36 -9.35 3.27
C GLN A 134 -4.77 -9.45 1.84
N ALA A 135 -3.43 -9.48 1.76
CA ALA A 135 -2.65 -9.50 0.53
C ALA A 135 -3.01 -8.40 -0.50
N ASN A 136 -3.65 -7.31 -0.07
CA ASN A 136 -4.01 -6.22 -0.98
C ASN A 136 -2.75 -5.46 -1.41
N PRO A 137 -2.39 -5.45 -2.71
CA PRO A 137 -1.12 -4.88 -3.17
C PRO A 137 -0.99 -3.40 -2.82
N MET A 138 -2.08 -2.63 -2.96
CA MET A 138 -2.10 -1.20 -2.68
C MET A 138 -1.78 -0.89 -1.21
N TRP A 139 -2.34 -1.67 -0.27
CA TRP A 139 -2.15 -1.42 1.16
C TRP A 139 -0.75 -1.80 1.63
N VAL A 140 -0.21 -2.91 1.09
CA VAL A 140 1.16 -3.34 1.36
C VAL A 140 2.14 -2.31 0.80
N GLU A 141 1.89 -1.81 -0.41
CA GLU A 141 2.70 -0.77 -1.05
C GLU A 141 2.73 0.52 -0.22
N TYR A 142 1.59 1.01 0.26
CA TYR A 142 1.55 2.20 1.14
C TYR A 142 2.48 2.10 2.36
N CYS A 143 2.66 0.91 2.92
CA CYS A 143 3.55 0.71 4.06
C CYS A 143 5.04 0.80 3.67
N LYS A 144 5.37 0.45 2.42
CA LYS A 144 6.73 0.40 1.88
C LYS A 144 7.18 1.68 1.19
N ILE A 145 6.27 2.46 0.58
CA ILE A 145 6.56 3.71 -0.14
C ILE A 145 7.66 4.56 0.52
N PRO A 146 7.57 4.97 1.81
CA PRO A 146 8.58 5.84 2.41
C PRO A 146 9.99 5.22 2.51
N LEU A 147 10.10 3.89 2.52
CA LEU A 147 11.39 3.18 2.47
C LEU A 147 11.90 3.10 1.04
N VAL A 148 11.02 2.85 0.07
CA VAL A 148 11.32 2.80 -1.37
C VAL A 148 11.89 4.14 -1.85
N THR A 149 11.25 5.26 -1.47
CA THR A 149 11.68 6.64 -1.78
C THR A 149 13.15 6.91 -1.45
N LEU A 150 13.63 6.31 -0.36
CA LEU A 150 15.00 6.50 0.14
C LEU A 150 15.93 5.32 -0.21
N GLY A 151 15.43 4.26 -0.84
CA GLY A 151 16.18 3.04 -1.11
C GLY A 151 16.54 2.25 0.16
N PHE A 152 15.77 2.39 1.25
CA PHE A 152 16.04 1.74 2.54
C PHE A 152 15.19 0.49 2.79
N GLU A 153 14.67 -0.12 1.73
CA GLU A 153 13.79 -1.29 1.82
C GLU A 153 14.45 -2.45 2.56
N ASN A 154 15.74 -2.69 2.34
CA ASN A 154 16.45 -3.82 2.93
C ASN A 154 17.20 -3.48 4.22
N ASN A 155 17.19 -2.20 4.64
CA ASN A 155 18.03 -1.73 5.75
C ASN A 155 17.28 -1.69 7.08
N TYR A 156 15.95 -1.53 7.04
CA TYR A 156 15.14 -1.36 8.25
C TYR A 156 13.99 -2.35 8.31
N ASP A 157 13.81 -2.92 9.49
CA ASP A 157 12.61 -3.66 9.86
C ASP A 157 11.61 -2.74 10.57
N VAL A 158 10.34 -2.92 10.25
CA VAL A 158 9.26 -2.06 10.72
C VAL A 158 8.36 -2.84 11.66
N PHE A 159 8.26 -2.39 12.91
CA PHE A 159 7.33 -2.94 13.89
C PHE A 159 6.22 -1.95 14.16
N VAL A 160 4.98 -2.41 14.05
CA VAL A 160 3.82 -1.54 14.17
C VAL A 160 2.76 -2.12 15.11
N LYS A 161 2.27 -1.26 16.00
CA LYS A 161 0.98 -1.46 16.68
C LYS A 161 -0.07 -0.52 16.10
N VAL A 162 -1.17 -1.08 15.63
CA VAL A 162 -2.26 -0.31 15.01
C VAL A 162 -3.59 -0.61 15.65
N GLN A 163 -4.39 0.43 15.83
CA GLN A 163 -5.75 0.35 16.37
C GLN A 163 -6.68 1.38 15.72
N GLY A 164 -7.97 1.04 15.66
CA GLY A 164 -9.03 1.89 15.13
C GLY A 164 -9.10 1.96 13.60
N GLY A 165 -10.22 2.45 13.09
CA GLY A 165 -10.48 2.56 11.64
C GLY A 165 -10.57 1.20 10.93
N GLY A 166 -10.28 1.20 9.62
CA GLY A 166 -10.18 -0.02 8.81
C GLY A 166 -8.83 -0.11 8.10
N LEU A 167 -8.54 -1.25 7.47
CA LEU A 167 -7.21 -1.62 6.95
C LEU A 167 -6.58 -0.57 6.03
N SER A 168 -7.34 0.03 5.11
CA SER A 168 -6.85 1.12 4.25
C SER A 168 -6.41 2.36 5.05
N GLY A 169 -7.19 2.74 6.07
CA GLY A 169 -6.84 3.88 6.94
C GLY A 169 -5.61 3.57 7.80
N GLN A 170 -5.48 2.32 8.22
CA GLN A 170 -4.35 1.80 8.98
C GLN A 170 -3.07 1.79 8.14
N ALA A 171 -3.08 1.24 6.93
CA ALA A 171 -1.93 1.23 6.02
C ALA A 171 -1.36 2.64 5.77
N GLN A 172 -2.23 3.63 5.57
CA GLN A 172 -1.79 5.01 5.35
C GLN A 172 -1.36 5.71 6.66
N ALA A 173 -1.90 5.30 7.81
CA ALA A 173 -1.37 5.72 9.10
C ALA A 173 0.04 5.15 9.34
N ILE A 174 0.30 3.91 8.92
CA ILE A 174 1.64 3.29 8.94
C ILE A 174 2.59 4.08 8.05
N CYS A 175 2.19 4.37 6.81
CA CYS A 175 2.97 5.16 5.85
C CYS A 175 3.50 6.47 6.47
N LEU A 176 2.59 7.28 7.04
CA LEU A 176 2.95 8.53 7.71
C LEU A 176 3.83 8.31 8.94
N GLY A 177 3.58 7.23 9.70
CA GLY A 177 4.38 6.86 10.86
C GLY A 177 5.83 6.50 10.48
N VAL A 178 6.03 5.70 9.43
CA VAL A 178 7.35 5.32 8.92
C VAL A 178 8.09 6.56 8.41
N ALA A 179 7.44 7.41 7.61
CA ALA A 179 8.06 8.65 7.13
C ALA A 179 8.53 9.57 8.28
N ARG A 180 7.75 9.67 9.37
CA ARG A 180 8.12 10.42 10.57
C ARG A 180 9.27 9.77 11.36
N ALA A 181 9.34 8.43 11.38
CA ALA A 181 10.44 7.73 12.01
C ALA A 181 11.76 7.93 11.24
N LEU A 182 11.71 7.92 9.91
CA LEU A 182 12.88 8.19 9.04
C LEU A 182 13.43 9.62 9.23
N LEU A 183 12.56 10.60 9.49
CA LEU A 183 12.99 11.95 9.85
C LEU A 183 13.72 12.03 11.21
N LYS A 184 13.37 11.16 12.16
CA LYS A 184 14.05 11.10 13.45
C LYS A 184 15.44 10.48 13.34
N ILE A 185 15.65 9.59 12.36
CA ILE A 185 16.96 9.01 12.07
C ILE A 185 17.88 10.06 11.47
N SER A 186 17.44 10.70 10.38
CA SER A 186 18.20 11.77 9.75
C SER A 186 17.28 12.88 9.24
N PRO A 187 17.54 14.15 9.63
CA PRO A 187 16.75 15.28 9.15
C PRO A 187 16.98 15.57 7.66
N ALA A 188 18.07 15.06 7.05
CA ALA A 188 18.36 15.23 5.63
C ALA A 188 17.29 14.59 4.72
N ASN A 189 16.62 13.54 5.23
CA ASN A 189 15.55 12.81 4.52
C ASN A 189 14.29 13.67 4.30
N ARG A 190 14.22 14.88 4.86
CA ARG A 190 13.06 15.76 4.75
C ARG A 190 12.76 16.22 3.33
N VAL A 191 13.80 16.51 2.54
CA VAL A 191 13.61 17.01 1.16
C VAL A 191 12.90 15.96 0.28
N PRO A 192 13.41 14.72 0.13
CA PRO A 192 12.76 13.70 -0.70
C PRO A 192 11.37 13.30 -0.18
N LEU A 193 11.20 13.15 1.13
CA LEU A 193 9.90 12.78 1.72
C LEU A 193 8.84 13.90 1.56
N ARG A 194 9.28 15.16 1.48
CA ARG A 194 8.38 16.30 1.29
C ARG A 194 8.01 16.49 -0.18
N SER A 195 8.93 16.27 -1.11
CA SER A 195 8.62 16.34 -2.55
C SER A 195 7.57 15.30 -2.94
N GLU A 196 7.59 14.12 -2.34
CA GLU A 196 6.59 13.08 -2.58
C GLU A 196 5.30 13.23 -1.74
N GLY A 197 5.23 14.23 -0.85
CA GLY A 197 4.03 14.51 -0.05
C GLY A 197 3.76 13.53 1.11
N LEU A 198 4.73 12.69 1.49
CA LEU A 198 4.57 11.63 2.49
C LEU A 198 4.47 12.14 3.94
N LEU A 199 4.93 13.36 4.19
CA LEU A 199 4.92 13.98 5.52
C LEU A 199 3.58 14.66 5.87
N THR A 200 2.74 14.88 4.87
CA THR A 200 1.47 15.58 5.04
C THR A 200 0.41 14.63 5.58
N ARG A 201 -0.18 14.97 6.73
CA ARG A 201 -1.34 14.24 7.22
C ARG A 201 -2.55 14.56 6.36
N ASP A 202 -3.19 13.55 5.78
CA ASP A 202 -4.48 13.74 5.12
C ASP A 202 -5.57 14.08 6.15
N THR A 203 -6.12 15.28 6.03
CA THR A 203 -7.12 15.86 6.93
C THR A 203 -8.55 15.43 6.58
N ARG A 204 -8.77 14.72 5.47
CA ARG A 204 -10.11 14.30 5.05
C ARG A 204 -10.70 13.28 6.01
N VAL A 205 -11.83 13.63 6.62
CA VAL A 205 -12.62 12.78 7.52
C VAL A 205 -14.06 12.69 7.01
N VAL A 206 -14.78 11.66 7.40
CA VAL A 206 -16.20 11.50 7.06
C VAL A 206 -16.99 12.69 7.61
N GLU A 207 -17.67 13.41 6.72
CA GLU A 207 -18.58 14.48 7.11
C GLU A 207 -19.77 13.90 7.88
N ARG A 208 -20.16 14.58 8.97
CA ARG A 208 -21.35 14.22 9.74
C ARG A 208 -22.62 14.29 8.89
N LYS A 209 -23.64 13.51 9.26
CA LYS A 209 -25.00 13.67 8.72
C LYS A 209 -25.56 15.03 9.14
N LYS A 210 -26.13 15.76 8.19
CA LYS A 210 -26.84 17.03 8.44
C LYS A 210 -28.34 16.74 8.57
N ALA A 211 -29.04 17.48 9.43
CA ALA A 211 -30.48 17.32 9.64
C ALA A 211 -31.25 17.56 8.33
N GLY A 212 -32.30 16.78 8.08
CA GLY A 212 -33.07 16.83 6.83
C GLY A 212 -32.42 16.13 5.61
N LEU A 213 -31.17 15.65 5.72
CA LEU A 213 -30.51 14.88 4.65
C LEU A 213 -30.43 13.38 4.99
N ARG A 214 -30.41 12.54 3.96
CA ARG A 214 -30.28 11.07 4.11
C ARG A 214 -28.84 10.67 4.49
N LYS A 215 -27.83 11.39 4.00
CA LYS A 215 -26.40 11.26 4.35
C LYS A 215 -25.79 12.67 4.53
N ALA A 216 -24.46 12.81 4.52
CA ALA A 216 -23.80 14.11 4.65
C ALA A 216 -24.30 15.17 3.66
N ARG A 217 -24.42 14.81 2.37
CA ARG A 217 -24.87 15.70 1.28
C ARG A 217 -26.04 15.16 0.45
N LYS A 218 -26.43 13.90 0.65
CA LYS A 218 -27.51 13.25 -0.12
C LYS A 218 -28.87 13.76 0.35
N ARG A 219 -29.54 14.53 -0.50
CA ARG A 219 -30.93 14.98 -0.29
C ARG A 219 -31.91 13.82 -0.53
N PRO A 220 -33.04 13.75 0.20
CA PRO A 220 -34.13 12.86 -0.20
C PRO A 220 -34.67 13.28 -1.58
N GLN A 221 -35.21 12.32 -2.32
CA GLN A 221 -35.96 12.63 -3.54
C GLN A 221 -37.19 13.46 -3.16
N PHE A 222 -37.47 14.53 -3.91
CA PHE A 222 -38.62 15.40 -3.71
C PHE A 222 -39.29 15.65 -5.06
N SER A 223 -40.61 15.44 -5.14
CA SER A 223 -41.42 15.95 -6.25
C SER A 223 -41.86 17.37 -5.92
N LYS A 224 -41.72 18.29 -6.87
CA LYS A 224 -42.15 19.69 -6.68
C LYS A 224 -43.67 19.87 -6.81
N ARG A 225 -44.36 18.86 -7.33
CA ARG A 225 -45.80 18.82 -7.63
C ARG A 225 -46.33 17.43 -7.33
#